data_AF-A0A7X0MHZ8-F1
#
_entry.id   AF-A0A7X0MHZ8-F1
#
_cell.length_a   1.000
_cell.length_b   1.000
_cell.length_c   1.000
_cell.angle_alpha   90.00
_cell.angle_beta   90.00
_cell.angle_gamma   90.00
#
_symmetry.space_group_name_H-M   'P 1'
#
loop_
_entity.id
_entity.type
_entity.pdbx_description
1 polymer ?
#
loop_
_entity_poly.entity_id
_entity_poly.type
_entity_poly.pdbx_seq_one_letter_code
_entity_poly.pdbx_strand_id
1 'polypeptide(L)'
;MERQFEFDMEEQFIKFFGEQSADANMLLLKKALPEKSIMIEFEGNRYLKGFLAHFFTASDLEFVKELIHQLIDLRIKDNADDHFVEKNFHLKRSLFTTAIVTYMRCFNSPKGKLQKLDIKHLLKKLPDDLVFNGKFMKERLLGLHERIAFLRNKYIAHADDNDFETVGTYMTLNYNGKNLEYSLNGIYLATYNFDEEEMQNWIFLISFYIKYLVEKQNELTDAFFKSISKEDLFRLATEAGAFEKK
;
A
#
# COMPACT_ATOMS: atom_id res chain seq x y z
N MET A 1 -19.25 0.39 -46.24
CA MET A 1 -18.52 -0.80 -45.80
C MET A 1 -17.84 -0.43 -44.48
N GLU A 2 -18.63 -0.35 -43.41
CA GLU A 2 -18.13 -0.04 -42.07
C GLU A 2 -17.60 -1.35 -41.48
N ARG A 3 -16.28 -1.44 -41.25
CA ARG A 3 -15.72 -2.53 -40.47
C ARG A 3 -15.94 -2.21 -39.01
N GLN A 4 -16.85 -2.93 -38.36
CA GLN A 4 -16.88 -3.07 -36.91
C GLN A 4 -15.53 -3.65 -36.47
N PHE A 5 -14.69 -2.82 -35.87
CA PHE A 5 -13.64 -3.30 -34.97
C PHE A 5 -14.31 -3.52 -33.60
N GLU A 6 -14.93 -4.68 -33.41
CA GLU A 6 -15.16 -5.18 -32.06
C GLU A 6 -13.79 -5.60 -31.52
N PHE A 7 -13.21 -4.71 -30.71
CA PHE A 7 -11.99 -4.96 -29.98
C PHE A 7 -12.35 -5.87 -28.80
N ASP A 8 -12.10 -7.17 -28.91
CA ASP A 8 -12.30 -8.09 -27.80
C ASP A 8 -11.18 -7.88 -26.75
N MET A 9 -11.47 -6.95 -25.84
CA MET A 9 -10.60 -6.60 -24.72
C MET A 9 -10.31 -7.80 -23.82
N GLU A 10 -11.19 -8.80 -23.77
CA GLU A 10 -11.07 -9.98 -22.91
C GLU A 10 -10.04 -10.96 -23.48
N GLU A 11 -10.09 -11.24 -24.79
CA GLU A 11 -9.06 -12.04 -25.47
C GLU A 11 -7.66 -11.39 -25.36
N GLN A 12 -7.56 -10.07 -25.52
CA GLN A 12 -6.29 -9.37 -25.35
C GLN A 12 -5.81 -9.40 -23.89
N PHE A 13 -6.72 -9.27 -22.93
CA PHE A 13 -6.38 -9.34 -21.52
C PHE A 13 -5.85 -10.73 -21.14
N ILE A 14 -6.50 -11.80 -21.57
CA ILE A 14 -6.04 -13.19 -21.36
C ILE A 14 -4.71 -13.42 -22.06
N LYS A 15 -4.52 -12.88 -23.26
CA LYS A 15 -3.26 -12.99 -24.01
C LYS A 15 -2.09 -12.29 -23.31
N PHE A 16 -2.33 -11.14 -22.69
CA PHE A 16 -1.28 -10.35 -22.02
C PHE A 16 -1.01 -10.77 -20.57
N PHE A 17 -2.06 -11.13 -19.81
CA PHE A 17 -1.98 -11.39 -18.37
C PHE A 17 -2.24 -12.85 -17.98
N GLY A 18 -2.51 -13.72 -18.96
CA GLY A 18 -2.91 -15.11 -18.75
C GLY A 18 -4.36 -15.25 -18.31
N GLU A 19 -4.85 -16.49 -18.27
CA GLU A 19 -6.16 -16.81 -17.70
C GLU A 19 -6.13 -16.58 -16.18
N GLN A 20 -6.85 -15.54 -15.73
CA GLN A 20 -6.94 -15.18 -14.31
C GLN A 20 -8.12 -15.92 -13.68
N SER A 21 -7.90 -17.14 -13.20
CA SER A 21 -8.89 -17.91 -12.43
C SER A 21 -8.40 -18.18 -11.00
N ALA A 22 -9.33 -18.44 -10.08
CA ALA A 22 -8.99 -18.81 -8.71
C ALA A 22 -8.11 -20.07 -8.68
N ASP A 23 -8.39 -21.03 -9.55
CA ASP A 23 -7.62 -22.28 -9.68
C ASP A 23 -6.22 -22.04 -10.25
N ALA A 24 -6.09 -21.17 -11.27
CA ALA A 24 -4.80 -20.78 -11.81
C ALA A 24 -3.93 -20.09 -10.76
N ASN A 25 -4.52 -19.18 -9.98
CA ASN A 25 -3.83 -18.49 -8.88
C ASN A 25 -3.44 -19.47 -7.75
N MET A 26 -4.29 -20.43 -7.43
CA MET A 26 -3.99 -21.46 -6.44
C MET A 26 -2.83 -22.36 -6.88
N LEU A 27 -2.77 -22.70 -8.17
CA LEU A 27 -1.66 -23.47 -8.74
C LEU A 27 -0.34 -22.68 -8.68
N LEU A 28 -0.37 -21.39 -8.99
CA LEU A 28 0.80 -20.51 -8.88
C LEU A 28 1.28 -20.41 -7.44
N LEU A 29 0.37 -20.24 -6.47
CA LEU A 29 0.70 -20.23 -5.05
C LEU A 29 1.37 -21.54 -4.61
N LYS A 30 0.81 -22.69 -5.00
CA LYS A 30 1.40 -24.01 -4.68
C LYS A 30 2.80 -24.19 -5.27
N LYS A 31 3.03 -23.72 -6.50
CA LYS A 31 4.36 -23.75 -7.14
C LYS A 31 5.37 -22.81 -6.49
N ALA A 32 4.90 -21.73 -5.87
CA ALA A 32 5.75 -20.75 -5.19
C ALA A 32 6.08 -21.16 -3.73
N LEU A 33 5.52 -22.25 -3.22
CA LEU A 33 5.82 -22.74 -1.88
C LEU A 33 7.31 -23.12 -1.78
N PRO A 34 8.00 -22.75 -0.68
CA PRO A 34 9.35 -23.23 -0.42
C PRO A 34 9.42 -24.75 -0.32
N GLU A 35 10.63 -25.31 -0.44
CA GLU A 35 10.86 -26.72 -0.13
C GLU A 35 10.28 -27.06 1.26
N LYS A 36 9.73 -28.27 1.38
CA LYS A 36 9.19 -28.81 2.62
C LYS A 36 8.03 -28.00 3.23
N SER A 37 7.17 -27.47 2.37
CA SER A 37 6.01 -26.66 2.77
C SER A 37 4.72 -27.27 2.25
N ILE A 38 3.64 -27.08 3.00
CA ILE A 38 2.27 -27.41 2.58
C ILE A 38 1.39 -26.17 2.65
N MET A 39 0.36 -26.17 1.82
CA MET A 39 -0.71 -25.21 1.94
C MET A 39 -1.72 -25.70 2.95
N ILE A 40 -2.06 -24.85 3.93
CA ILE A 40 -3.07 -25.17 4.94
C ILE A 40 -4.33 -24.36 4.60
N GLU A 41 -5.45 -25.05 4.43
CA GLU A 41 -6.74 -24.39 4.23
C GLU A 41 -7.18 -23.70 5.52
N PHE A 42 -7.60 -22.44 5.40
CA PHE A 42 -7.97 -21.61 6.55
C PHE A 42 -9.48 -21.61 6.84
N GLU A 43 -10.29 -22.33 6.04
CA GLU A 43 -11.74 -22.35 6.21
C GLU A 43 -12.12 -22.82 7.61
N GLY A 44 -12.87 -21.99 8.33
CA GLY A 44 -13.31 -22.26 9.70
C GLY A 44 -12.23 -22.13 10.79
N ASN A 45 -10.93 -22.03 10.47
CA ASN A 45 -9.89 -21.88 11.49
C ASN A 45 -9.68 -20.42 11.88
N ARG A 46 -10.15 -20.04 13.07
CA ARG A 46 -10.05 -18.67 13.58
C ARG A 46 -8.60 -18.15 13.72
N TYR A 47 -7.63 -19.03 14.02
CA TYR A 47 -6.24 -18.63 14.22
C TYR A 47 -5.57 -18.31 12.87
N LEU A 48 -5.76 -19.19 11.87
CA LEU A 48 -5.28 -18.95 10.51
C LEU A 48 -5.93 -17.71 9.90
N LYS A 49 -7.25 -17.54 10.10
CA LYS A 49 -7.97 -16.34 9.67
C LYS A 49 -7.39 -15.06 10.30
N GLY A 50 -7.13 -15.07 11.60
CA GLY A 50 -6.48 -13.93 12.28
C GLY A 50 -5.04 -13.70 11.80
N PHE A 51 -4.27 -14.77 11.59
CA PHE A 51 -2.90 -14.70 11.11
C PHE A 51 -2.85 -14.02 9.74
N LEU A 52 -3.66 -14.49 8.80
CA LEU A 52 -3.75 -13.91 7.46
C LEU A 52 -4.18 -12.44 7.49
N ALA A 53 -5.11 -12.07 8.38
CA ALA A 53 -5.52 -10.68 8.57
C ALA A 53 -4.34 -9.76 8.92
N HIS A 54 -3.52 -10.18 9.88
CA HIS A 54 -2.35 -9.44 10.33
C HIS A 54 -1.23 -9.48 9.30
N PHE A 55 -1.02 -10.62 8.62
CA PHE A 55 -0.05 -10.77 7.54
C PHE A 55 -0.32 -9.80 6.39
N PHE A 56 -1.53 -9.78 5.84
CA PHE A 56 -1.88 -8.87 4.75
C PHE A 56 -1.76 -7.41 5.16
N THR A 57 -2.17 -7.08 6.39
CA THR A 57 -2.05 -5.70 6.89
C THR A 57 -0.58 -5.29 7.05
N ALA A 58 0.28 -6.20 7.53
CA ALA A 58 1.72 -5.94 7.66
C ALA A 58 2.38 -5.78 6.28
N SER A 59 2.00 -6.61 5.31
CA SER A 59 2.48 -6.52 3.93
C SER A 59 2.07 -5.20 3.26
N ASP A 60 0.82 -4.76 3.43
CA ASP A 60 0.35 -3.45 2.96
C ASP A 60 1.18 -2.32 3.56
N LEU A 61 1.49 -2.39 4.86
CA LEU A 61 2.28 -1.38 5.56
C LEU A 61 3.76 -1.37 5.13
N GLU A 62 4.38 -2.53 4.91
CA GLU A 62 5.74 -2.61 4.36
C GLU A 62 5.81 -2.00 2.97
N PHE A 63 4.82 -2.24 2.11
CA PHE A 63 4.74 -1.60 0.81
C PHE A 63 4.62 -0.07 0.93
N VAL A 64 3.77 0.43 1.84
CA VAL A 64 3.68 1.88 2.10
C VAL A 64 5.04 2.45 2.54
N LYS A 65 5.75 1.74 3.43
CA LYS A 65 7.09 2.16 3.88
C LYS A 65 8.09 2.23 2.73
N GLU A 66 8.07 1.26 1.83
CA GLU A 66 8.89 1.26 0.61
C GLU A 66 8.59 2.47 -0.27
N LEU A 67 7.31 2.77 -0.52
CA LEU A 67 6.91 3.93 -1.31
C LEU A 67 7.38 5.26 -0.69
N ILE A 68 7.36 5.38 0.64
CA ILE A 68 7.85 6.58 1.33
C ILE A 68 9.38 6.69 1.19
N HIS A 69 10.13 5.59 1.28
CA HIS A 69 11.58 5.64 1.03
C HIS A 69 11.88 6.05 -0.41
N GLN A 70 11.19 5.50 -1.40
CA GLN A 70 11.36 5.90 -2.80
C GLN A 70 11.03 7.39 -3.02
N LEU A 71 10.02 7.93 -2.32
CA LEU A 71 9.71 9.36 -2.32
C LEU A 71 10.85 10.21 -1.75
N ILE A 72 11.42 9.80 -0.62
CA ILE A 72 12.56 10.49 0.00
C ILE A 72 13.75 10.50 -0.98
N ASP A 73 14.06 9.35 -1.59
CA ASP A 73 15.17 9.22 -2.54
C ASP A 73 15.00 10.13 -3.76
N LEU A 74 13.78 10.21 -4.31
CA LEU A 74 13.47 11.11 -5.43
C LEU A 74 13.67 12.57 -5.05
N ARG A 75 13.26 12.98 -3.85
CA ARG A 75 13.44 14.37 -3.40
C ARG A 75 14.88 14.74 -3.14
N ILE A 76 15.67 13.82 -2.57
CA ILE A 76 17.11 14.04 -2.39
C ILE A 76 17.79 14.26 -3.75
N LYS A 77 17.41 13.47 -4.76
CA LYS A 77 17.92 13.62 -6.14
C LYS A 77 17.51 14.96 -6.75
N ASP A 78 16.26 15.37 -6.60
CA ASP A 78 15.76 16.63 -7.16
C ASP A 78 16.43 17.85 -6.50
N ASN A 79 16.68 17.82 -5.18
CA ASN A 79 17.34 18.91 -4.45
C ASN A 79 18.84 19.06 -4.79
N ALA A 80 19.46 18.05 -5.42
CA ALA A 80 20.85 18.11 -5.86
C ALA A 80 21.01 18.86 -7.19
N ASP A 81 19.92 19.04 -7.94
CA ASP A 81 19.90 19.79 -9.19
C ASP A 81 19.37 21.21 -8.89
N ASP A 82 20.21 22.25 -9.03
CA ASP A 82 19.94 23.69 -8.76
C ASP A 82 18.78 24.32 -9.59
N HIS A 83 17.92 23.51 -10.20
CA HIS A 83 16.78 23.94 -10.98
C HIS A 83 15.49 23.86 -10.15
N PHE A 84 14.83 25.01 -9.97
CA PHE A 84 13.54 25.17 -9.28
C PHE A 84 12.35 24.40 -9.92
N VAL A 85 12.59 23.55 -10.92
CA VAL A 85 11.55 22.77 -11.59
C VAL A 85 11.44 21.42 -10.89
N GLU A 86 10.28 21.15 -10.30
CA GLU A 86 10.00 19.88 -9.67
C GLU A 86 10.07 18.73 -10.69
N LYS A 87 11.20 18.03 -10.75
CA LYS A 87 11.36 16.85 -11.60
C LYS A 87 10.48 15.71 -11.07
N ASN A 88 10.11 14.80 -11.96
CA ASN A 88 9.36 13.59 -11.59
C ASN A 88 8.03 13.83 -10.84
N PHE A 89 7.39 15.00 -11.02
CA PHE A 89 6.16 15.38 -10.31
C PHE A 89 5.09 14.28 -10.36
N HIS A 90 4.78 13.76 -11.55
CA HIS A 90 3.76 12.70 -11.72
C HIS A 90 4.13 11.41 -10.99
N LEU A 91 5.41 11.03 -10.99
CA LEU A 91 5.89 9.85 -10.29
C LEU A 91 5.76 10.01 -8.77
N LYS A 92 6.25 11.14 -8.22
CA LYS A 92 6.14 11.45 -6.79
C LYS A 92 4.67 11.50 -6.34
N ARG A 93 3.82 12.17 -7.12
CA ARG A 93 2.37 12.21 -6.84
C ARG A 93 1.76 10.81 -6.84
N SER A 94 2.12 9.95 -7.80
CA SER A 94 1.62 8.58 -7.89
C SER A 94 2.05 7.73 -6.70
N LEU A 95 3.32 7.80 -6.31
CA LEU A 95 3.86 7.12 -5.12
C LEU A 95 3.16 7.60 -3.84
N PHE A 96 3.02 8.91 -3.65
CA PHE A 96 2.39 9.50 -2.48
C PHE A 96 0.91 9.13 -2.36
N THR A 97 0.17 9.23 -3.46
CA THR A 97 -1.25 8.85 -3.51
C THR A 97 -1.42 7.36 -3.21
N THR A 98 -0.58 6.51 -3.79
CA THR A 98 -0.60 5.06 -3.55
C THR A 98 -0.28 4.72 -2.10
N ALA A 99 0.70 5.41 -1.51
CA ALA A 99 1.06 5.25 -0.10
C ALA A 99 -0.11 5.62 0.81
N ILE A 100 -0.78 6.76 0.58
CA ILE A 100 -1.94 7.18 1.38
C ILE A 100 -3.10 6.19 1.25
N VAL A 101 -3.46 5.81 0.02
CA VAL A 101 -4.59 4.90 -0.24
C VAL A 101 -4.35 3.54 0.40
N THR A 102 -3.15 2.98 0.22
CA THR A 102 -2.78 1.67 0.79
C THR A 102 -2.73 1.74 2.32
N TYR A 103 -2.14 2.79 2.89
CA TYR A 103 -2.13 3.00 4.34
C TYR A 103 -3.55 3.06 4.89
N MET A 104 -4.44 3.88 4.32
CA MET A 104 -5.81 4.01 4.80
C MET A 104 -6.64 2.74 4.62
N ARG A 105 -6.29 1.88 3.65
CA ARG A 105 -6.90 0.55 3.50
C ARG A 105 -6.68 -0.34 4.72
N CYS A 106 -5.61 -0.15 5.49
CA CYS A 106 -5.36 -0.88 6.74
C CYS A 106 -6.30 -0.47 7.89
N PHE A 107 -6.85 0.75 7.83
CA PHE A 107 -7.73 1.32 8.84
C PHE A 107 -9.20 1.38 8.41
N ASN A 108 -9.50 0.92 7.20
CA ASN A 108 -10.86 0.79 6.69
C ASN A 108 -11.32 -0.67 6.84
N SER A 109 -12.63 -0.85 7.08
CA SER A 109 -13.28 -2.16 7.10
C SER A 109 -14.13 -2.31 5.83
N PRO A 110 -13.55 -2.62 4.66
CA PRO A 110 -14.37 -3.07 3.54
C PRO A 110 -15.07 -4.38 3.93
N LYS A 111 -16.28 -4.59 3.40
CA LYS A 111 -17.01 -5.87 3.55
C LYS A 111 -16.08 -7.01 3.12
N GLY A 112 -15.74 -7.90 4.04
CA GLY A 112 -14.85 -9.05 3.80
C GLY A 112 -13.41 -8.91 4.32
N LYS A 113 -12.96 -7.74 4.78
CA LYS A 113 -11.68 -7.66 5.49
C LYS A 113 -11.77 -8.32 6.86
N LEU A 114 -10.71 -9.02 7.23
CA LEU A 114 -10.64 -9.87 8.40
C LEU A 114 -10.50 -9.09 9.72
N GLN A 115 -9.90 -7.88 9.71
CA GLN A 115 -9.83 -6.98 10.87
C GLN A 115 -9.41 -5.56 10.45
N LYS A 116 -9.89 -4.53 11.18
CA LYS A 116 -9.47 -3.13 11.07
C LYS A 116 -8.43 -2.81 12.16
N LEU A 117 -7.42 -2.01 11.82
CA LEU A 117 -6.52 -1.42 12.83
C LEU A 117 -7.21 -0.28 13.59
N ASP A 118 -6.96 -0.23 14.90
CA ASP A 118 -7.33 0.90 15.75
C ASP A 118 -6.07 1.65 16.21
N ILE A 119 -5.86 2.84 15.65
CA ILE A 119 -4.72 3.68 15.98
C ILE A 119 -4.68 4.08 17.46
N LYS A 120 -5.83 4.36 18.07
CA LYS A 120 -5.87 4.81 19.47
C LYS A 120 -5.47 3.68 20.40
N HIS A 121 -5.92 2.46 20.13
CA HIS A 121 -5.49 1.29 20.89
C HIS A 121 -3.99 1.05 20.77
N LEU A 122 -3.43 1.24 19.57
CA LEU A 122 -2.02 0.98 19.33
C LEU A 122 -1.11 2.04 19.96
N LEU A 123 -1.45 3.33 19.84
CA LEU A 123 -0.64 4.41 20.43
C LEU A 123 -0.62 4.36 21.96
N LYS A 124 -1.60 3.73 22.61
CA LYS A 124 -1.56 3.47 24.07
C LYS A 124 -0.35 2.61 24.48
N LYS A 125 0.21 1.81 23.58
CA LYS A 125 1.38 0.97 23.85
C LYS A 125 2.71 1.72 23.82
N LEU A 126 2.75 2.94 23.29
CA LEU A 126 3.94 3.79 23.40
C LEU A 126 4.08 4.33 24.83
N PRO A 127 5.28 4.69 25.31
CA PRO A 127 5.45 5.42 26.56
C PRO A 127 4.75 6.79 26.50
N ASP A 128 4.03 7.18 27.56
CA ASP A 128 3.33 8.47 27.64
C ASP A 128 4.28 9.67 27.66
N ASP A 129 5.49 9.47 28.19
CA ASP A 129 6.56 10.44 28.35
C ASP A 129 7.55 10.47 27.19
N LEU A 130 7.29 9.73 26.10
CA LEU A 130 8.16 9.74 24.93
C LEU A 130 8.06 11.09 24.21
N VAL A 131 9.11 11.91 24.35
CA VAL A 131 9.23 13.24 23.74
C VAL A 131 10.36 13.23 22.71
N PHE A 132 10.10 13.82 21.53
CA PHE A 132 11.09 14.05 20.48
C PHE A 132 10.93 15.48 19.95
N ASN A 133 12.03 16.22 19.82
CA ASN A 133 12.02 17.64 19.43
C ASN A 133 11.02 18.49 20.24
N GLY A 134 10.91 18.22 21.56
CA GLY A 134 10.04 18.97 22.47
C GLY A 134 8.54 18.70 22.32
N LYS A 135 8.13 17.69 21.54
CA LYS A 135 6.71 17.30 21.37
C LYS A 135 6.48 15.85 21.80
N PHE A 136 5.31 15.57 22.38
CA PHE A 136 4.90 14.21 22.72
C PHE A 136 4.70 13.39 21.44
N MET A 137 5.39 12.25 21.35
CA MET A 137 5.36 11.41 20.16
C MET A 137 3.96 10.86 19.88
N LYS A 138 3.19 10.49 20.91
CA LYS A 138 1.82 9.98 20.73
C LYS A 138 0.92 10.96 19.98
N GLU A 139 0.92 12.22 20.40
CA GLU A 139 0.11 13.28 19.79
C GLU A 139 0.57 13.54 18.35
N ARG A 140 1.89 13.59 18.14
CA ARG A 140 2.49 13.79 16.81
C ARG A 140 2.09 12.71 15.82
N LEU A 141 2.16 11.44 16.22
CA LEU A 141 1.79 10.31 15.36
C LEU A 141 0.29 10.21 15.13
N LEU A 142 -0.53 10.56 16.14
CA LEU A 142 -1.98 10.64 15.98
C LEU A 142 -2.36 11.74 14.99
N GLY A 143 -1.80 12.95 15.16
CA GLY A 143 -2.02 14.07 14.25
C GLY A 143 -1.59 13.74 12.82
N LEU A 144 -0.48 13.03 12.64
CA LEU A 144 -0.05 12.55 11.32
C LEU A 144 -1.09 11.60 10.69
N HIS A 145 -1.59 10.62 11.44
CA HIS A 145 -2.62 9.71 10.94
C HIS A 145 -3.90 10.45 10.56
N GLU A 146 -4.36 11.38 11.40
CA GLU A 146 -5.53 12.21 11.12
C GLU A 146 -5.33 13.05 9.86
N ARG A 147 -4.13 13.61 9.67
CA ARG A 147 -3.76 14.32 8.44
C ARG A 147 -3.77 13.40 7.22
N ILE A 148 -3.21 12.19 7.29
CA ILE A 148 -3.25 11.21 6.19
C ILE A 148 -4.71 10.84 5.85
N ALA A 149 -5.53 10.57 6.86
CA ALA A 149 -6.94 10.25 6.69
C ALA A 149 -7.71 11.41 6.03
N PHE A 150 -7.42 12.65 6.46
CA PHE A 150 -7.97 13.85 5.86
C PHE A 150 -7.57 14.01 4.40
N LEU A 151 -6.28 13.85 4.07
CA LEU A 151 -5.81 13.92 2.68
C LEU A 151 -6.49 12.87 1.80
N ARG A 152 -6.60 11.63 2.29
CA ARG A 152 -7.30 10.55 1.59
C ARG A 152 -8.75 10.92 1.32
N ASN A 153 -9.47 11.30 2.37
CA ASN A 153 -10.92 11.46 2.30
C ASN A 153 -11.33 12.74 1.58
N LYS A 154 -10.60 13.83 1.75
CA LYS A 154 -10.98 15.13 1.19
C LYS A 154 -10.44 15.36 -0.21
N TYR A 155 -9.25 14.85 -0.54
CA TYR A 155 -8.55 15.21 -1.78
C TYR A 155 -8.29 14.04 -2.72
N ILE A 156 -7.95 12.85 -2.21
CA ILE A 156 -7.66 11.71 -3.10
C ILE A 156 -8.93 10.97 -3.52
N ALA A 157 -9.91 10.88 -2.62
CA ALA A 157 -11.17 10.17 -2.88
C ALA A 157 -12.18 11.00 -3.68
N HIS A 158 -12.00 12.32 -3.78
CA HIS A 158 -12.91 13.25 -4.44
C HIS A 158 -12.09 14.21 -5.31
N ALA A 159 -12.40 14.28 -6.62
CA ALA A 159 -11.76 15.20 -7.54
C ALA A 159 -12.53 16.52 -7.56
N ASP A 160 -12.12 17.47 -6.72
CA ASP A 160 -12.75 18.80 -6.60
C ASP A 160 -11.69 19.91 -6.69
N ASP A 161 -12.08 21.10 -7.15
CA ASP A 161 -11.26 22.33 -7.09
C ASP A 161 -11.04 22.70 -5.61
N ASN A 162 -9.78 22.67 -5.16
CA ASN A 162 -9.47 22.83 -3.75
C ASN A 162 -8.08 23.45 -3.53
N ASP A 163 -7.77 23.85 -2.29
CA ASP A 163 -6.52 24.54 -1.96
C ASP A 163 -5.22 23.76 -2.29
N PHE A 164 -5.32 22.46 -2.58
CA PHE A 164 -4.21 21.58 -2.95
C PHE A 164 -4.23 21.14 -4.41
N GLU A 165 -5.25 21.51 -5.19
CA GLU A 165 -5.36 21.19 -6.61
C GLU A 165 -5.80 22.43 -7.38
N THR A 166 -4.96 22.95 -8.26
CA THR A 166 -5.26 24.12 -9.08
C THR A 166 -5.32 23.72 -10.55
N VAL A 167 -6.47 23.96 -11.17
CA VAL A 167 -6.66 23.81 -12.62
C VAL A 167 -6.62 25.20 -13.26
N GLY A 168 -5.90 25.33 -14.36
CA GLY A 168 -5.90 26.53 -15.19
C GLY A 168 -6.05 26.17 -16.66
N THR A 169 -6.44 27.14 -17.47
CA THR A 169 -6.41 27.04 -18.93
C THR A 169 -5.42 28.05 -19.48
N TYR A 170 -4.63 27.65 -20.46
CA TYR A 170 -3.73 28.55 -21.17
C TYR A 170 -3.88 28.39 -22.69
N MET A 171 -3.63 29.46 -23.41
CA MET A 171 -3.63 29.46 -24.87
C MET A 171 -2.19 29.52 -25.37
N THR A 172 -1.85 28.61 -26.27
CA THR A 172 -0.59 28.65 -27.00
C THR A 172 -0.86 29.28 -28.36
N LEU A 173 -0.09 30.31 -28.72
CA LEU A 173 -0.14 30.98 -30.01
C LEU A 173 1.23 30.82 -30.68
N ASN A 174 1.27 30.23 -31.87
CA ASN A 174 2.50 30.02 -32.62
C ASN A 174 2.35 30.58 -34.05
N TYR A 175 3.19 31.53 -34.43
CA TYR A 175 3.17 32.12 -35.77
C TYR A 175 4.34 31.59 -36.60
N ASN A 176 4.04 30.79 -37.62
CA ASN A 176 5.06 30.18 -38.48
C ASN A 176 5.44 31.05 -39.70
N GLY A 177 5.13 32.35 -39.66
CA GLY A 177 5.39 33.29 -40.77
C GLY A 177 4.30 33.36 -41.84
N LYS A 178 3.31 32.45 -41.82
CA LYS A 178 2.17 32.45 -42.77
C LYS A 178 0.82 32.31 -42.07
N ASN A 179 0.74 31.42 -41.08
CA ASN A 179 -0.48 31.13 -40.34
C ASN A 179 -0.23 31.31 -38.83
N LEU A 180 -1.27 31.78 -38.12
CA LEU A 180 -1.32 31.73 -36.66
C LEU A 180 -1.94 30.40 -36.25
N GLU A 181 -1.13 29.52 -35.68
CA GLU A 181 -1.58 28.30 -35.02
C GLU A 181 -1.95 28.65 -33.58
N TYR A 182 -3.10 28.17 -33.12
CA TYR A 182 -3.56 28.37 -31.75
C TYR A 182 -4.08 27.06 -31.14
N SER A 183 -3.77 26.83 -29.87
CA SER A 183 -4.32 25.73 -29.09
C SER A 183 -4.74 26.21 -27.71
N LEU A 184 -5.83 25.66 -27.20
CA LEU A 184 -6.27 25.84 -25.82
C LEU A 184 -5.91 24.58 -25.05
N ASN A 185 -5.12 24.73 -23.99
CA ASN A 185 -4.61 23.63 -23.20
C ASN A 185 -5.00 23.82 -21.72
N GLY A 186 -5.15 22.71 -21.01
CA GLY A 186 -5.28 22.72 -19.56
C GLY A 186 -3.92 22.60 -18.89
N ILE A 187 -3.74 23.26 -17.75
CA ILE A 187 -2.66 22.99 -16.80
C ILE A 187 -3.28 22.57 -15.48
N TYR A 188 -2.67 21.60 -14.83
CA TYR A 188 -3.10 21.08 -13.55
C TYR A 188 -1.89 21.01 -12.62
N LEU A 189 -2.03 21.57 -11.43
CA LEU A 189 -1.05 21.52 -10.37
C LEU A 189 -1.68 20.90 -9.13
N ALA A 190 -1.00 19.96 -8.47
CA ALA A 190 -1.44 19.41 -7.18
C ALA A 190 -0.30 19.43 -6.17
N THR A 191 -0.55 19.95 -4.97
CA THR A 191 0.47 20.25 -3.96
C THR A 191 0.17 19.63 -2.60
N TYR A 192 -0.31 18.39 -2.55
CA TYR A 192 -0.30 17.62 -1.30
C TYR A 192 1.02 16.87 -1.14
N ASN A 193 1.85 17.37 -0.23
CA ASN A 193 3.13 16.78 0.11
C ASN A 193 3.35 16.80 1.63
N PHE A 194 4.14 15.86 2.13
CA PHE A 194 4.67 15.87 3.50
C PHE A 194 6.08 16.39 3.52
N ASP A 195 6.49 17.14 4.52
CA ASP A 195 7.91 17.47 4.69
C ASP A 195 8.74 16.24 5.12
N GLU A 196 10.06 16.40 5.23
CA GLU A 196 10.96 15.31 5.61
C GLU A 196 10.65 14.76 7.01
N GLU A 197 10.35 15.64 7.96
CA GLU A 197 10.04 15.27 9.34
C GLU A 197 8.74 14.45 9.41
N GLU A 198 7.75 14.83 8.60
CA GLU A 198 6.48 14.11 8.45
C GLU A 198 6.65 12.74 7.79
N MET A 199 7.49 12.63 6.76
CA MET A 199 7.80 11.33 6.15
C MET A 199 8.53 10.40 7.12
N GLN A 200 9.48 10.92 7.89
CA GLN A 200 10.17 10.16 8.93
C GLN A 200 9.20 9.70 10.03
N ASN A 201 8.30 10.57 10.49
CA ASN A 201 7.25 10.19 11.43
C ASN A 201 6.36 9.08 10.86
N TRP A 202 6.06 9.13 9.56
CA TRP A 202 5.22 8.14 8.91
C TRP A 202 5.91 6.78 8.87
N ILE A 203 7.20 6.74 8.53
CA ILE A 203 8.02 5.52 8.60
C ILE A 203 8.07 4.97 10.03
N PHE A 204 8.24 5.85 11.03
CA PHE A 204 8.25 5.44 12.44
C PHE A 204 6.91 4.82 12.85
N LEU A 205 5.80 5.48 12.52
CA LEU A 205 4.45 5.01 12.78
C LEU A 205 4.21 3.64 12.14
N ILE A 206 4.55 3.49 10.85
CA ILE A 206 4.41 2.24 10.11
C ILE A 206 5.27 1.13 10.73
N SER A 207 6.53 1.42 11.06
CA SER A 207 7.44 0.43 11.64
C SER A 207 6.95 -0.07 13.00
N PHE A 208 6.36 0.83 13.81
CA PHE A 208 5.71 0.46 15.05
C PHE A 208 4.49 -0.46 14.83
N TYR A 209 3.66 -0.16 13.82
CA TYR A 209 2.53 -1.01 13.44
C TYR A 209 2.95 -2.40 12.98
N ILE A 210 3.95 -2.47 12.10
CA ILE A 210 4.46 -3.75 11.58
C ILE A 210 4.95 -4.62 12.73
N LYS A 211 5.74 -4.05 13.65
CA LYS A 211 6.22 -4.78 14.84
C LYS A 211 5.05 -5.37 15.63
N TYR A 212 4.03 -4.57 15.93
CA TYR A 212 2.84 -5.03 16.64
C TYR A 212 2.10 -6.16 15.90
N LEU A 213 1.95 -6.04 14.58
CA LEU A 213 1.27 -7.05 13.76
C LEU A 213 2.06 -8.36 13.71
N VAL A 214 3.39 -8.30 13.68
CA VAL A 214 4.26 -9.49 13.73
C VAL A 214 4.16 -10.18 15.09
N GLU A 215 4.14 -9.42 16.20
CA GLU A 215 3.89 -9.98 17.53
C GLU A 215 2.54 -10.73 17.58
N LYS A 216 1.48 -10.17 17.00
CA LYS A 216 0.17 -10.84 16.91
C LYS A 216 0.17 -12.06 16.01
N GLN A 217 0.91 -12.04 14.90
CA GLN A 217 1.10 -13.22 14.06
C GLN A 217 1.75 -14.35 14.86
N ASN A 218 2.79 -14.06 15.64
CA ASN A 218 3.47 -15.06 16.47
C ASN A 218 2.54 -15.64 17.55
N GLU A 219 1.78 -14.80 18.24
CA GLU A 219 0.77 -15.26 19.22
C GLU A 219 -0.26 -16.22 18.59
N LEU A 220 -0.72 -15.92 17.38
CA LEU A 220 -1.69 -16.75 16.65
C LEU A 220 -1.07 -18.04 16.11
N THR A 221 0.18 -17.99 15.67
CA THR A 221 0.95 -19.18 15.28
C THR A 221 1.06 -20.14 16.46
N ASP A 222 1.46 -19.65 17.63
CA ASP A 222 1.55 -20.47 18.84
C ASP A 222 0.19 -21.07 19.23
N ALA A 223 -0.88 -20.27 19.14
CA ALA A 223 -2.23 -20.72 19.44
C ALA A 223 -2.73 -21.79 18.44
N PHE A 224 -2.41 -21.63 17.16
CA PHE A 224 -2.70 -22.60 16.11
C PHE A 224 -2.02 -23.94 16.41
N PHE A 225 -0.71 -23.95 16.62
CA PHE A 225 0.03 -25.20 16.87
C PHE A 225 -0.38 -25.88 18.18
N LYS A 226 -0.74 -25.12 19.22
CA LYS A 226 -1.30 -25.66 20.47
C LYS A 226 -2.69 -26.30 20.29
N SER A 227 -3.42 -25.91 19.25
CA SER A 227 -4.77 -26.42 18.97
C SER A 227 -4.80 -27.70 18.14
N ILE A 228 -3.66 -28.10 17.57
CA ILE A 228 -3.55 -29.26 16.68
C ILE A 228 -2.99 -30.43 17.46
N SER A 229 -3.52 -31.63 17.20
CA SER A 229 -3.03 -32.87 17.81
C SER A 229 -1.61 -33.20 17.33
N LYS A 230 -0.86 -33.99 18.10
CA LYS A 230 0.48 -34.42 17.67
C LYS A 230 0.38 -35.27 16.40
N GLU A 231 -0.64 -36.10 16.31
CA GLU A 231 -0.93 -36.98 15.18
C GLU A 231 -1.15 -36.16 13.90
N ASP A 232 -1.95 -35.09 13.98
CA ASP A 232 -2.17 -34.18 12.86
C ASP A 232 -0.90 -33.44 12.46
N LEU A 233 -0.09 -32.99 13.41
CA LEU A 233 1.19 -32.36 13.11
C LEU A 233 2.16 -33.32 12.40
N PHE A 234 2.20 -34.58 12.81
CA PHE A 234 3.00 -35.61 12.14
C PHE A 234 2.51 -35.88 10.72
N ARG A 235 1.18 -35.92 10.51
CA ARG A 235 0.60 -36.03 9.17
C ARG A 235 1.01 -34.86 8.29
N LEU A 236 0.82 -33.62 8.75
CA LEU A 236 1.19 -32.41 8.02
C LEU A 236 2.70 -32.36 7.69
N ALA A 237 3.56 -32.76 8.64
CA ALA A 237 5.00 -32.84 8.40
C ALA A 237 5.37 -33.89 7.35
N THR A 238 4.64 -35.00 7.31
CA THR A 238 4.84 -36.07 6.31
C THR A 238 4.40 -35.60 4.93
N GLU A 239 3.22 -34.98 4.82
CA GLU A 239 2.71 -34.38 3.58
C GLU A 239 3.65 -33.28 3.05
N ALA A 240 4.30 -32.55 3.95
CA ALA A 240 5.34 -31.58 3.61
C ALA A 240 6.66 -32.22 3.18
N GLY A 241 6.84 -33.55 3.17
CA GLY A 241 8.12 -34.16 2.85
C GLY A 241 9.22 -33.83 3.87
N ALA A 242 8.87 -33.51 5.12
CA ALA A 242 9.84 -33.12 6.13
C ALA A 242 10.88 -34.22 6.40
N PHE A 243 10.45 -35.49 6.30
CA PHE A 243 11.24 -36.69 6.61
C PHE A 243 11.93 -37.32 5.38
N GLU A 244 11.72 -36.78 4.18
CA GLU A 244 12.41 -37.27 2.98
C GLU A 244 13.89 -36.85 3.02
N LYS A 245 14.78 -37.82 2.73
CA LYS A 245 16.22 -37.57 2.59
C LYS A 245 16.45 -36.89 1.24
N LYS A 246 17.22 -35.79 1.24
CA LYS A 246 17.71 -35.12 0.03
C LYS A 246 18.57 -36.06 -0.81
#